data_AF-A0AAN6FV82-F1
#
_entry.id   AF-A0AAN6FV82-F1
#
_cell.length_a   1.000
_cell.length_b   1.000
_cell.length_c   1.000
_cell.angle_alpha   90.00
_cell.angle_beta   90.00
_cell.angle_gamma   90.00
#
_symmetry.space_group_name_H-M   'P 1'
#
loop_
_entity.id
_entity.type
_entity.pdbx_description
1 polymer ?
#
loop_
_entity_poly.entity_id
_entity_poly.type
_entity_poly.pdbx_seq_one_letter_code
_entity_poly.pdbx_strand_id
1 'polypeptide(L)'
;MLTQAFIYGAEQARSFGKVIGFRHRLSGNVPPDMRYLQTEWRKKPEHQGGFLLDGGVHFIAGMRMLLGSEVQVAKSHLPPVDTVDATFLLANGATGNFSVSFGTTFTGADWAVACEKGSVSVDGTKVTVKPLGGEEKVVDKPDELGGVKQEVFAWAKSLVSGKQEAKQRPEEALADLEILEAMLRSGEKGGQPVELKLQT
;
A
#
# COMPACT_ATOMS: atom_id res chain seq x y z
N MET A 1 -6.38 -4.53 -4.32
CA MET A 1 -7.45 -3.83 -3.57
C MET A 1 -8.36 -3.09 -4.53
N LEU A 2 -9.68 -3.26 -4.44
CA LEU A 2 -10.68 -2.63 -5.33
C LEU A 2 -11.58 -1.63 -4.59
N THR A 3 -11.01 -0.65 -3.89
CA THR A 3 -11.77 0.38 -3.17
C THR A 3 -11.95 1.64 -4.01
N GLN A 4 -13.13 2.27 -3.95
CA GLN A 4 -13.48 3.43 -4.78
C GLN A 4 -12.54 4.63 -4.56
N ALA A 5 -12.12 4.85 -3.31
CA ALA A 5 -11.18 5.92 -2.98
C ALA A 5 -9.82 5.74 -3.69
N PHE A 6 -9.27 4.53 -3.74
CA PHE A 6 -8.01 4.27 -4.42
C PHE A 6 -8.16 4.28 -5.95
N ILE A 7 -9.29 3.82 -6.49
CA ILE A 7 -9.60 3.93 -7.93
C ILE A 7 -9.61 5.39 -8.34
N TYR A 8 -10.43 6.20 -7.66
CA TYR A 8 -10.55 7.63 -7.94
C TYR A 8 -9.22 8.36 -7.71
N GLY A 9 -8.53 8.08 -6.60
CA GLY A 9 -7.24 8.67 -6.29
C GLY A 9 -6.18 8.39 -7.36
N ALA A 10 -6.10 7.16 -7.85
CA ALA A 10 -5.18 6.78 -8.93
C ALA A 10 -5.52 7.49 -10.25
N GLU A 11 -6.80 7.64 -10.59
CA GLU A 11 -7.22 8.39 -11.78
C GLU A 11 -6.82 9.87 -11.69
N GLN A 12 -7.02 10.51 -10.54
CA GLN A 12 -6.63 11.90 -10.31
C GLN A 12 -5.11 12.06 -10.34
N ALA A 13 -4.35 11.16 -9.71
CA ALA A 13 -2.89 11.21 -9.71
C ALA A 13 -2.32 11.13 -11.13
N ARG A 14 -2.86 10.22 -11.96
CA ARG A 14 -2.47 10.10 -13.39
C ARG A 14 -2.74 11.36 -14.19
N SER A 15 -3.82 12.08 -13.88
CA SER A 15 -4.15 13.35 -14.54
C SER A 15 -3.13 14.47 -14.25
N PHE A 16 -2.38 14.36 -13.15
CA PHE A 16 -1.34 15.32 -12.78
C PHE A 16 0.05 15.03 -13.37
N GLY A 17 0.18 14.03 -14.24
CA GLY A 17 1.42 13.72 -14.95
C GLY A 17 2.35 12.81 -14.14
N LYS A 18 3.66 12.95 -14.35
CA LYS A 18 4.66 12.04 -13.78
C LYS A 18 4.67 12.12 -12.26
N VAL A 19 4.76 10.98 -11.59
CA VAL A 19 5.00 10.90 -10.14
C VAL A 19 6.41 11.41 -9.81
N ILE A 20 6.50 12.36 -8.89
CA ILE A 20 7.76 12.96 -8.42
C ILE A 20 8.07 12.61 -6.97
N GLY A 21 7.13 11.97 -6.26
CA GLY A 21 7.36 11.40 -4.95
C GLY A 21 6.10 10.80 -4.35
N PHE A 22 6.26 10.02 -3.29
CA PHE A 22 5.13 9.48 -2.55
C PHE A 22 5.46 9.30 -1.08
N ARG A 23 4.41 9.20 -0.27
CA ARG A 23 4.51 8.69 1.10
C ARG A 23 3.33 7.80 1.43
N HIS A 24 3.60 6.75 2.18
CA HIS A 24 2.62 6.02 2.94
C HIS A 24 3.03 6.03 4.41
N ARG A 25 2.06 6.27 5.29
CA ARG A 25 2.21 6.08 6.72
C ARG A 25 1.01 5.33 7.26
N LEU A 26 1.26 4.29 8.03
CA LEU A 26 0.32 3.68 8.94
C LEU A 26 0.89 3.69 10.34
N SER A 27 0.07 4.09 11.30
CA SER A 27 0.40 3.93 12.70
C SER A 27 -0.79 3.38 13.47
N GLY A 28 -0.49 2.47 14.36
CA GLY A 28 -1.44 1.96 15.33
C GLY A 28 -0.72 1.16 16.41
N ASN A 29 -1.48 0.81 17.43
CA ASN A 29 -1.07 -0.11 18.46
C ASN A 29 -1.99 -1.32 18.42
N VAL A 30 -1.48 -2.50 18.10
CA VAL A 30 -2.27 -3.74 18.18
C VAL A 30 -2.38 -4.14 19.65
N PRO A 31 -3.57 -4.06 20.27
CA PRO A 31 -3.69 -4.35 21.69
C PRO A 31 -3.60 -5.86 21.93
N PRO A 32 -3.06 -6.31 23.09
CA PRO A 32 -2.86 -7.72 23.39
C PRO A 32 -4.14 -8.56 23.36
N ASP A 33 -5.30 -7.96 23.59
CA ASP A 33 -6.62 -8.59 23.62
C ASP A 33 -7.35 -8.54 22.26
N MET A 34 -6.73 -7.99 21.21
CA MET A 34 -7.32 -7.93 19.87
C MET A 34 -7.73 -9.33 19.40
N ARG A 35 -9.00 -9.49 19.00
CA ARG A 35 -9.56 -10.77 18.53
C ARG A 35 -8.68 -11.48 17.49
N TYR A 36 -8.09 -10.73 16.56
CA TYR A 36 -7.23 -11.31 15.52
C TYR A 36 -5.89 -11.81 16.09
N LEU A 37 -5.27 -11.07 17.01
CA LEU A 37 -4.08 -11.52 17.73
C LEU A 37 -4.36 -12.77 18.58
N GLN A 38 -5.61 -13.04 18.94
CA GLN A 38 -5.96 -14.25 19.69
C GLN A 38 -5.89 -15.55 18.86
N THR A 39 -5.74 -15.47 17.53
CA THR A 39 -5.60 -16.66 16.67
C THR A 39 -4.21 -17.28 16.77
N GLU A 40 -4.12 -18.61 16.90
CA GLU A 40 -2.85 -19.32 17.17
C GLU A 40 -1.77 -19.03 16.12
N TRP A 41 -2.15 -19.00 14.84
CA TRP A 41 -1.21 -18.74 13.75
C TRP A 41 -0.67 -17.30 13.73
N ARG A 42 -1.35 -16.33 14.35
CA ARG A 42 -0.83 -14.95 14.52
C ARG A 42 -0.01 -14.79 15.79
N LYS A 43 -0.29 -15.56 16.84
CA LYS A 43 0.55 -15.63 18.06
C LYS A 43 1.89 -16.30 17.79
N LYS A 44 1.89 -17.30 16.92
CA LYS A 44 3.06 -18.08 16.52
C LYS A 44 3.13 -18.13 14.99
N PRO A 45 3.53 -17.03 14.33
CA PRO A 45 3.58 -16.97 12.88
C PRO A 45 4.64 -17.91 12.35
N GLU A 46 4.24 -18.79 11.43
CA GLU A 46 5.15 -19.63 10.64
C GLU A 46 5.72 -18.87 9.42
N HIS A 47 5.22 -17.66 9.18
CA HIS A 47 5.69 -16.74 8.13
C HIS A 47 6.53 -15.60 8.76
N GLN A 48 7.60 -15.21 8.06
CA GLN A 48 8.45 -14.08 8.45
C GLN A 48 7.61 -12.78 8.47
N GLY A 49 7.86 -11.85 9.38
CA GLY A 49 7.20 -10.52 9.35
C GLY A 49 5.87 -10.37 10.11
N GLY A 50 5.28 -11.44 10.69
CA GLY A 50 4.13 -11.31 11.61
C GLY A 50 2.98 -10.42 11.09
N PHE A 51 2.54 -9.44 11.89
CA PHE A 51 1.48 -8.48 11.50
C PHE A 51 1.88 -7.54 10.37
N LEU A 52 3.17 -7.23 10.21
CA LEU A 52 3.62 -6.52 9.01
C LEU A 52 3.34 -7.34 7.76
N LEU A 53 3.49 -8.68 7.80
CA LEU A 53 3.15 -9.54 6.66
C LEU A 53 1.65 -9.72 6.45
N ASP A 54 0.90 -9.96 7.51
CA ASP A 54 -0.56 -10.11 7.44
C ASP A 54 -1.26 -8.84 6.92
N GLY A 55 -0.92 -7.66 7.47
CA GLY A 55 -1.54 -6.40 7.08
C GLY A 55 -0.82 -5.65 5.96
N GLY A 56 0.50 -5.73 5.90
CA GLY A 56 1.36 -4.88 5.06
C GLY A 56 1.11 -5.02 3.56
N VAL A 57 0.74 -6.22 3.10
CA VAL A 57 0.39 -6.47 1.70
C VAL A 57 -0.79 -5.61 1.23
N HIS A 58 -1.76 -5.31 2.11
CA HIS A 58 -2.86 -4.41 1.77
C HIS A 58 -2.38 -2.97 1.56
N PHE A 59 -1.45 -2.50 2.39
CA PHE A 59 -0.94 -1.13 2.30
C PHE A 59 -0.04 -0.94 1.08
N ILE A 60 0.74 -1.97 0.74
CA ILE A 60 1.54 -2.03 -0.49
C ILE A 60 0.62 -2.05 -1.71
N ALA A 61 -0.43 -2.87 -1.72
CA ALA A 61 -1.40 -2.92 -2.83
C ALA A 61 -2.05 -1.56 -3.08
N GLY A 62 -2.48 -0.87 -2.02
CA GLY A 62 -3.02 0.49 -2.10
C GLY A 62 -1.99 1.49 -2.63
N MET A 63 -0.74 1.40 -2.18
CA MET A 63 0.37 2.23 -2.65
C MET A 63 0.66 2.00 -4.14
N ARG A 64 0.86 0.76 -4.58
CA ARG A 64 1.11 0.40 -6.00
C ARG A 64 -0.02 0.89 -6.90
N MET A 65 -1.26 0.80 -6.42
CA MET A 65 -2.43 1.28 -7.16
C MET A 65 -2.40 2.78 -7.42
N LEU A 66 -1.99 3.60 -6.44
CA LEU A 66 -1.86 5.05 -6.59
C LEU A 66 -0.65 5.44 -7.42
N LEU A 67 0.48 4.75 -7.24
CA LEU A 67 1.73 5.02 -7.94
C LEU A 67 1.66 4.67 -9.44
N GLY A 68 1.00 3.56 -9.78
CA GLY A 68 0.96 3.03 -11.14
C GLY A 68 2.35 2.81 -11.76
N SER A 69 3.39 2.60 -10.94
CA SER A 69 4.79 2.48 -11.37
C SER A 69 5.55 1.46 -10.54
N GLU A 70 6.61 0.93 -11.14
CA GLU A 70 7.55 0.00 -10.51
C GLU A 70 8.35 0.70 -9.41
N VAL A 71 8.69 -0.06 -8.36
CA VAL A 71 9.39 0.44 -7.18
C VAL A 71 10.61 -0.44 -6.88
N GLN A 72 11.60 0.08 -6.16
CA GLN A 72 12.72 -0.65 -5.60
C GLN A 72 12.91 -0.23 -4.15
N VAL A 73 13.17 -1.17 -3.24
CA VAL A 73 13.51 -0.84 -1.85
C VAL A 73 14.96 -0.34 -1.80
N ALA A 74 15.16 0.93 -1.47
CA ALA A 74 16.47 1.56 -1.41
C ALA A 74 17.13 1.41 -0.03
N LYS A 75 16.37 1.57 1.05
CA LYS A 75 16.87 1.42 2.44
C LYS A 75 15.74 1.12 3.40
N SER A 76 15.96 0.20 4.34
CA SER A 76 15.03 -0.05 5.44
C SER A 76 15.73 -0.04 6.81
N HIS A 77 15.02 0.39 7.85
CA HIS A 77 15.44 0.31 9.25
C HIS A 77 14.36 -0.43 10.06
N LEU A 78 14.75 -1.43 10.87
CA LEU A 78 13.82 -2.28 11.63
C LEU A 78 14.23 -2.40 13.11
N PRO A 79 13.38 -1.96 14.05
CA PRO A 79 13.01 -2.82 15.20
C PRO A 79 11.54 -2.59 15.70
N PRO A 80 10.92 -3.49 16.51
CA PRO A 80 10.75 -4.95 16.33
C PRO A 80 9.95 -5.28 15.05
N VAL A 81 9.67 -6.56 14.77
CA VAL A 81 8.97 -7.05 13.55
C VAL A 81 7.55 -6.46 13.36
N ASP A 82 7.07 -5.60 14.27
CA ASP A 82 5.82 -4.86 14.15
C ASP A 82 5.95 -3.48 13.48
N THR A 83 7.18 -3.03 13.18
CA THR A 83 7.47 -1.70 12.63
C THR A 83 8.46 -1.76 11.47
N VAL A 84 8.20 -1.01 10.39
CA VAL A 84 9.09 -0.83 9.24
C VAL A 84 9.08 0.61 8.75
N ASP A 85 10.29 1.13 8.53
CA ASP A 85 10.52 2.35 7.76
C ASP A 85 11.37 2.01 6.54
N ALA A 86 10.88 2.37 5.35
CA ALA A 86 11.55 2.09 4.08
C ALA A 86 11.53 3.30 3.13
N THR A 87 12.66 3.49 2.44
CA THR A 87 12.78 4.40 1.29
C THR A 87 12.73 3.59 0.02
N PHE A 88 11.97 4.07 -0.96
CA PHE A 88 11.85 3.48 -2.28
C PHE A 88 12.45 4.38 -3.34
N LEU A 89 13.07 3.76 -4.34
CA LEU A 89 13.43 4.38 -5.61
C LEU A 89 12.45 3.88 -6.68
N LEU A 90 11.74 4.79 -7.34
CA LEU A 90 10.86 4.47 -8.45
C LEU A 90 11.67 4.31 -9.74
N ALA A 91 11.17 3.53 -10.70
CA ALA A 91 11.82 3.36 -12.00
C ALA A 91 12.08 4.69 -12.74
N ASN A 92 11.27 5.72 -12.44
CA ASN A 92 11.37 7.03 -13.04
C ASN A 92 12.38 7.99 -12.34
N GLY A 93 13.11 7.49 -11.33
CA GLY A 93 14.12 8.17 -10.54
C GLY A 93 13.61 8.91 -9.30
N ALA A 94 12.29 9.05 -9.12
CA ALA A 94 11.72 9.67 -7.94
C ALA A 94 11.85 8.77 -6.70
N THR A 95 11.79 9.37 -5.51
CA THR A 95 11.86 8.63 -4.24
C THR A 95 10.57 8.75 -3.47
N GLY A 96 10.31 7.77 -2.61
CA GLY A 96 9.24 7.90 -1.61
C GLY A 96 9.49 7.09 -0.36
N ASN A 97 8.58 7.23 0.58
CA ASN A 97 8.69 6.63 1.91
C ASN A 97 7.49 5.75 2.22
N PHE A 98 7.74 4.62 2.86
CA PHE A 98 6.73 3.74 3.41
C PHE A 98 7.06 3.52 4.88
N SER A 99 6.13 3.88 5.76
CA SER A 99 6.28 3.72 7.21
C SER A 99 5.05 3.03 7.76
N VAL A 100 5.23 1.90 8.43
CA VAL A 100 4.14 1.14 9.06
C VAL A 100 4.59 0.73 10.44
N SER A 101 3.81 1.05 11.46
CA SER A 101 4.04 0.58 12.83
C SER A 101 2.74 0.10 13.47
N PHE A 102 2.79 -1.09 14.05
CA PHE A 102 1.75 -1.67 14.89
C PHE A 102 2.09 -1.62 16.39
N GLY A 103 3.23 -1.02 16.75
CA GLY A 103 3.74 -0.90 18.12
C GLY A 103 3.82 0.55 18.64
N THR A 104 3.11 1.49 18.01
CA THR A 104 3.20 2.93 18.32
C THR A 104 1.90 3.51 18.84
N THR A 105 1.98 4.58 19.64
CA THR A 105 0.80 5.33 20.12
C THR A 105 0.23 6.29 19.07
N PHE A 106 0.94 6.51 17.96
CA PHE A 106 0.39 7.22 16.81
C PHE A 106 -0.73 6.40 16.15
N THR A 107 -1.66 7.09 15.49
CA THR A 107 -2.81 6.48 14.82
C THR A 107 -3.01 7.05 13.43
N GLY A 108 -3.70 6.28 12.58
CA GLY A 108 -4.15 6.72 11.26
C GLY A 108 -3.39 6.07 10.11
N ALA A 109 -3.94 6.26 8.92
CA ALA A 109 -3.37 5.78 7.67
C ALA A 109 -3.44 6.92 6.64
N ASP A 110 -2.33 7.23 5.99
CA ASP A 110 -2.33 8.15 4.86
C ASP A 110 -1.51 7.58 3.70
N TRP A 111 -2.06 7.67 2.50
CA TRP A 111 -1.32 7.52 1.26
C TRP A 111 -1.32 8.86 0.57
N ALA A 112 -0.17 9.30 0.07
CA ALA A 112 -0.08 10.51 -0.75
C ALA A 112 0.92 10.33 -1.88
N VAL A 113 0.54 10.80 -3.06
CA VAL A 113 1.37 10.83 -4.26
C VAL A 113 1.48 12.28 -4.73
N ALA A 114 2.71 12.73 -4.95
CA ALA A 114 3.00 14.00 -5.60
C ALA A 114 3.33 13.73 -7.07
N CYS A 115 2.70 14.49 -7.95
CA CYS A 115 2.92 14.50 -9.38
C CYS A 115 3.33 15.90 -9.85
N GLU A 116 3.83 16.01 -11.07
CA GLU A 116 4.30 17.29 -11.65
C GLU A 116 3.29 18.44 -11.55
N LYS A 117 1.99 18.15 -11.67
CA LYS A 117 0.92 19.15 -11.72
C LYS A 117 0.00 19.16 -10.50
N GLY A 118 0.37 18.47 -9.42
CA GLY A 118 -0.45 18.43 -8.21
C GLY A 118 -0.19 17.19 -7.36
N SER A 119 -0.94 17.04 -6.28
CA SER A 119 -0.85 15.88 -5.38
C SER A 119 -2.21 15.30 -5.09
N VAL A 120 -2.23 14.01 -4.78
CA VAL A 120 -3.42 13.28 -4.33
C VAL A 120 -3.11 12.54 -3.05
N SER A 121 -4.01 12.58 -2.07
CA SER A 121 -3.92 11.73 -0.88
C SER A 121 -5.22 11.00 -0.59
N VAL A 122 -5.11 9.80 -0.03
CA VAL A 122 -6.23 8.94 0.38
C VAL A 122 -6.11 8.68 1.88
N ASP A 123 -7.20 8.94 2.60
CA ASP A 123 -7.41 8.60 4.02
C ASP A 123 -8.79 7.96 4.15
N GLY A 124 -8.80 6.64 4.37
CA GLY A 124 -10.02 5.84 4.34
C GLY A 124 -10.78 6.00 3.02
N THR A 125 -11.99 6.58 3.09
CA THR A 125 -12.84 6.85 1.93
C THR A 125 -12.62 8.24 1.32
N LYS A 126 -11.88 9.12 2.00
CA LYS A 126 -11.67 10.51 1.57
C LYS A 126 -10.46 10.60 0.66
N VAL A 127 -10.64 11.29 -0.46
CA VAL A 127 -9.60 11.59 -1.43
C VAL A 127 -9.42 13.09 -1.50
N THR A 128 -8.23 13.56 -1.14
CA THR A 128 -7.83 14.96 -1.29
C THR A 128 -7.06 15.12 -2.59
N VAL A 129 -7.51 16.03 -3.44
CA VAL A 129 -6.93 16.34 -4.75
C VAL A 129 -6.49 17.80 -4.74
N LYS A 130 -5.20 18.05 -4.97
CA LYS A 130 -4.62 19.39 -4.91
C LYS A 130 -3.82 19.67 -6.17
N PRO A 131 -4.41 20.35 -7.18
CA PRO A 131 -3.66 20.83 -8.34
C PRO A 131 -2.58 21.84 -7.93
N LEU A 132 -1.50 21.91 -8.69
CA LEU A 132 -0.46 22.92 -8.50
C LEU A 132 -1.04 24.32 -8.81
N GLY A 133 -1.03 25.21 -7.81
CA GLY A 133 -1.61 26.56 -7.93
C GLY A 133 -3.14 26.62 -7.98
N GLY A 134 -3.81 25.48 -7.76
CA GLY A 134 -5.27 25.38 -7.69
C GLY A 134 -5.79 25.16 -6.27
N GLU A 135 -7.11 25.18 -6.14
CA GLU A 135 -7.78 24.90 -4.87
C GLU A 135 -7.78 23.40 -4.55
N GLU A 136 -7.61 23.09 -3.27
CA GLU A 136 -7.72 21.74 -2.75
C GLU A 136 -9.18 21.29 -2.73
N LYS A 137 -9.44 20.07 -3.19
CA LYS A 137 -10.75 19.45 -3.17
C LYS A 137 -10.70 18.13 -2.42
N VAL A 138 -11.57 17.97 -1.43
CA VAL A 138 -11.79 16.70 -0.74
C VAL A 138 -13.06 16.06 -1.27
N VAL A 139 -12.97 14.80 -1.68
CA VAL A 139 -14.08 14.02 -2.22
C VAL A 139 -14.21 12.73 -1.42
N ASP A 140 -15.41 12.45 -0.93
CA ASP A 140 -15.70 11.18 -0.28
C ASP A 140 -16.06 10.12 -1.34
N LYS A 141 -15.45 8.94 -1.23
CA LYS A 141 -15.58 7.79 -2.14
C LYS A 141 -15.80 6.51 -1.33
N PRO A 142 -16.97 6.38 -0.68
CA PRO A 142 -17.27 5.22 0.13
C PRO A 142 -17.48 3.96 -0.72
N ASP A 143 -17.07 2.83 -0.18
CA ASP A 143 -17.44 1.52 -0.70
C ASP A 143 -18.76 1.08 -0.05
N GLU A 144 -19.90 1.34 -0.70
CA GLU A 144 -21.24 1.08 -0.13
C GLU A 144 -21.43 -0.36 0.39
N LEU A 145 -20.70 -1.31 -0.21
CA LEU A 145 -20.75 -2.73 0.11
C LEU A 145 -19.49 -3.22 0.85
N GLY A 146 -18.51 -2.35 1.09
CA GLY A 146 -17.17 -2.67 1.55
C GLY A 146 -16.29 -3.28 0.46
N GLY A 147 -14.97 -3.16 0.60
CA GLY A 147 -14.00 -3.62 -0.41
C GLY A 147 -14.10 -5.11 -0.74
N VAL A 148 -14.35 -5.96 0.27
CA VAL A 148 -14.45 -7.42 0.09
C VAL A 148 -15.60 -7.81 -0.84
N LYS A 149 -16.79 -7.23 -0.66
CA LYS A 149 -17.95 -7.58 -1.52
C LYS A 149 -17.71 -7.14 -2.97
N GLN A 150 -17.05 -5.99 -3.17
CA GLN A 150 -16.69 -5.54 -4.52
C GLN A 150 -15.71 -6.50 -5.19
N GLU A 151 -14.72 -7.01 -4.45
CA GLU A 151 -13.78 -8.01 -4.95
C GLU A 151 -14.48 -9.32 -5.32
N VAL A 152 -15.41 -9.80 -4.50
CA VAL A 152 -16.19 -11.01 -4.82
C VAL A 152 -17.05 -10.81 -6.07
N PHE A 153 -17.65 -9.64 -6.26
CA PHE A 153 -18.42 -9.35 -7.47
C PHE A 153 -17.55 -9.24 -8.73
N ALA A 154 -16.35 -8.65 -8.63
CA ALA A 154 -15.40 -8.62 -9.75
C ALA A 154 -14.97 -10.04 -10.16
N TRP A 155 -14.73 -10.90 -9.16
CA TRP A 155 -14.42 -12.31 -9.40
C TRP A 155 -15.60 -13.06 -10.06
N ALA A 156 -16.82 -12.88 -9.54
CA ALA A 156 -18.01 -13.51 -10.12
C ALA A 156 -18.25 -13.07 -11.58
N LYS A 157 -18.04 -11.78 -11.90
CA LYS A 157 -18.08 -11.27 -13.29
C LYS A 157 -16.99 -11.91 -14.16
N SER A 158 -15.81 -12.16 -13.61
CA SER A 158 -14.71 -12.82 -14.32
C SER A 158 -15.09 -14.24 -14.72
N LEU A 159 -15.76 -14.98 -13.84
CA LEU A 159 -16.25 -16.34 -14.13
C LEU A 159 -17.27 -16.35 -15.26
N VAL A 160 -18.24 -15.43 -15.22
CA VAL A 160 -19.31 -15.37 -16.24
C VAL A 160 -18.76 -14.94 -17.60
N SER A 161 -17.84 -13.99 -17.63
CA SER A 161 -17.26 -13.45 -18.88
C SER A 161 -16.11 -14.30 -19.44
N GLY A 162 -15.55 -15.21 -18.65
CA GLY A 162 -14.33 -15.96 -19.01
C GLY A 162 -13.06 -15.10 -19.05
N LYS A 163 -13.13 -13.85 -18.59
CA LYS A 163 -12.00 -12.91 -18.57
C LYS A 163 -11.66 -12.53 -17.14
N GLN A 164 -10.47 -12.92 -16.69
CA GLN A 164 -9.99 -12.61 -15.34
C GLN A 164 -9.80 -11.09 -15.15
N GLU A 165 -10.30 -10.58 -14.02
CA GLU A 165 -9.99 -9.23 -13.55
C GLU A 165 -8.47 -9.09 -13.30
N ALA A 166 -7.83 -8.18 -14.03
CA ALA A 166 -6.38 -8.01 -14.02
C ALA A 166 -5.84 -7.67 -12.62
N LYS A 167 -6.61 -6.91 -11.83
CA LYS A 167 -6.26 -6.54 -10.45
C LYS A 167 -6.43 -7.66 -9.42
N GLN A 168 -6.99 -8.80 -9.83
CA GLN A 168 -7.21 -9.99 -9.00
C GLN A 168 -6.38 -11.18 -9.46
N ARG A 169 -5.33 -10.92 -10.24
CA ARG A 169 -4.35 -11.91 -10.63
C ARG A 169 -3.44 -12.28 -9.44
N PRO A 170 -3.12 -13.56 -9.22
CA PRO A 170 -2.21 -13.97 -8.15
C PRO A 170 -0.85 -13.26 -8.20
N GLU A 171 -0.39 -12.92 -9.40
CA GLU A 171 0.85 -12.19 -9.64
C GLU A 171 0.86 -10.80 -8.97
N GLU A 172 -0.30 -10.14 -8.86
CA GLU A 172 -0.40 -8.86 -8.17
C GLU A 172 -0.14 -9.03 -6.68
N ALA A 173 -0.71 -10.07 -6.05
CA ALA A 173 -0.51 -10.37 -4.64
C ALA A 173 0.94 -10.82 -4.37
N LEU A 174 1.54 -11.55 -5.31
CA LEU A 174 2.95 -11.96 -5.21
C LEU A 174 3.89 -10.75 -5.31
N ALA A 175 3.58 -9.77 -6.16
CA ALA A 175 4.31 -8.51 -6.25
C ALA A 175 4.16 -7.65 -4.98
N ASP A 176 3.00 -7.67 -4.31
CA ASP A 176 2.81 -7.02 -3.01
C ASP A 176 3.68 -7.68 -1.93
N LEU A 177 3.69 -9.02 -1.89
CA LEU A 177 4.50 -9.80 -0.97
C LEU A 177 6.01 -9.56 -1.18
N GLU A 178 6.46 -9.53 -2.44
CA GLU A 178 7.87 -9.32 -2.78
C GLU A 178 8.41 -8.01 -2.20
N ILE A 179 7.66 -6.91 -2.31
CA ILE A 179 8.06 -5.62 -1.73
C ILE A 179 8.25 -5.74 -0.22
N LEU A 180 7.31 -6.39 0.46
CA LEU A 180 7.37 -6.52 1.91
C LEU A 180 8.56 -7.37 2.36
N GLU A 181 8.73 -8.54 1.75
CA GLU A 181 9.88 -9.41 2.02
C GLU A 181 11.21 -8.72 1.67
N ALA A 182 11.24 -7.88 0.63
CA ALA A 182 12.40 -7.08 0.31
C ALA A 182 12.71 -6.01 1.36
N MET A 183 11.69 -5.37 1.95
CA MET A 183 11.91 -4.46 3.07
C MET A 183 12.51 -5.19 4.28
N LEU A 184 11.97 -6.37 4.62
CA LEU A 184 12.50 -7.20 5.71
C LEU A 184 13.95 -7.62 5.45
N ARG A 185 14.24 -8.16 4.26
CA ARG A 185 15.61 -8.54 3.85
C ARG A 185 16.57 -7.36 3.78
N SER A 186 16.11 -6.18 3.36
CA SER A 186 16.89 -4.94 3.37
C SER A 186 17.31 -4.59 4.80
N GLY A 187 16.36 -4.61 5.74
CA GLY A 187 16.60 -4.33 7.15
C GLY A 187 17.59 -5.32 7.80
N GLU A 188 17.45 -6.62 7.53
CA GLU A 188 18.40 -7.66 7.98
C GLU A 188 19.84 -7.41 7.49
N LYS A 189 19.99 -6.75 6.33
CA LYS A 189 21.28 -6.40 5.73
C LYS A 189 21.72 -4.96 6.04
N GLY A 190 21.20 -4.35 7.11
CA GLY A 190 21.57 -2.99 7.52
C GLY A 190 21.04 -1.89 6.59
N GLY A 191 19.93 -2.14 5.91
CA GLY A 191 19.28 -1.21 5.00
C GLY A 191 19.92 -1.13 3.61
N GLN A 192 20.55 -2.21 3.14
CA GLN A 192 21.05 -2.26 1.77
C GLN A 192 19.89 -2.30 0.75
N PRO A 193 20.02 -1.69 -0.43
CA PRO A 193 19.01 -1.79 -1.47
C PRO A 193 18.73 -3.25 -1.88
N VAL A 194 17.46 -3.54 -2.18
CA VAL A 194 17.03 -4.86 -2.68
C VAL A 194 16.32 -4.66 -4.01
N GLU A 195 16.80 -5.38 -5.03
CA GLU A 195 16.17 -5.43 -6.35
C GLU A 195 14.86 -6.21 -6.29
N LEU A 196 13.82 -5.67 -6.94
CA LEU A 196 12.51 -6.30 -7.04
C LEU A 196 12.32 -6.81 -8.48
N LYS A 197 11.79 -8.02 -8.61
CA LYS A 197 11.69 -8.76 -9.89
C LYS A 197 10.27 -8.83 -10.42
N LEU A 198 9.27 -8.60 -9.59
CA LEU A 198 7.85 -8.69 -9.94
C LEU A 198 7.19 -7.31 -10.08
N GLN A 199 7.97 -6.23 -9.94
CA GLN A 199 7.52 -4.88 -10.22
C GLN A 199 7.79 -4.61 -11.70
N THR A 200 6.80 -4.91 -12.54
CA THR A 200 6.78 -4.66 -14.00
C THR A 200 5.59 -3.79 -14.40
#